data_AF-A0A7J4SLW1-F1
#
_entry.id   AF-A0A7J4SLW1-F1
#
_cell.length_a   1.000
_cell.length_b   1.000
_cell.length_c   1.000
_cell.angle_alpha   90.00
_cell.angle_beta   90.00
_cell.angle_gamma   90.00
#
_symmetry.space_group_name_H-M   'P 1'
#
loop_
_entity.id
_entity.type
_entity.pdbx_description
1 polymer ?
#
loop_
_entity_poly.entity_id
_entity_poly.type
_entity_poly.pdbx_seq_one_letter_code
_entity_poly.pdbx_strand_id
1 'polypeptide(L)'
;MGKTDREVIVPNQLYKSIVVLSTAFSILSIVIGFILLDTATQRATSPLSQIDPLLALVGLSSIGIGTVVYAFTSRFKTQGMTITKGKED
;
A
#
# COMPACT_ATOMS: atom_id res chain seq x y z
N MET A 1 11.43 22.93 1.04
CA MET A 1 11.93 21.97 2.06
C MET A 1 11.95 20.58 1.42
N GLY A 2 13.01 20.22 0.70
CA GLY A 2 13.11 18.92 0.02
C GLY A 2 13.19 17.82 1.06
N LYS A 3 12.19 16.93 1.11
CA LYS A 3 12.24 15.72 1.94
C LYS A 3 13.44 14.93 1.42
N THR A 4 14.54 14.90 2.17
CA THR A 4 15.67 14.01 1.88
C THR A 4 15.12 12.60 1.86
N ASP A 5 14.87 12.09 0.66
CA ASP A 5 14.46 10.72 0.46
C ASP A 5 15.64 9.88 0.94
N ARG A 6 15.54 9.33 2.15
CA ARG A 6 16.58 8.44 2.68
C ARG A 6 16.45 7.14 1.92
N GLU A 7 17.18 7.05 0.83
CA GLU A 7 17.30 5.85 0.01
C GLU A 7 18.20 4.84 0.74
N VAL A 8 17.77 3.59 0.79
CA VAL A 8 18.45 2.49 1.48
C VAL A 8 18.97 1.51 0.43
N ILE A 9 20.29 1.41 0.30
CA ILE A 9 20.93 0.49 -0.65
C ILE A 9 20.97 -0.91 -0.03
N VAL A 10 20.41 -1.90 -0.73
CA VAL A 10 20.33 -3.29 -0.29
C VAL A 10 20.86 -4.26 -1.36
N PRO A 11 21.34 -5.46 -0.96
CA PRO A 11 21.67 -6.52 -1.91
C PRO A 11 20.48 -6.93 -2.78
N ASN A 12 20.74 -7.39 -4.01
CA ASN A 12 19.71 -7.69 -5.01
C ASN A 12 18.67 -8.74 -4.54
N GLN A 13 19.10 -9.77 -3.83
CA GLN A 13 18.19 -10.79 -3.30
C GLN A 13 17.22 -10.21 -2.28
N LEU A 14 17.73 -9.36 -1.37
CA LEU A 14 16.93 -8.72 -0.34
C LEU A 14 15.93 -7.72 -0.94
N TYR A 15 16.35 -6.95 -1.95
CA TYR A 15 15.44 -6.05 -2.70
C TYR A 15 14.23 -6.83 -3.23
N LYS A 16 14.45 -7.95 -3.91
CA LYS A 16 13.37 -8.78 -4.47
C LYS A 16 12.44 -9.30 -3.38
N SER A 17 13.00 -9.84 -2.30
CA SER A 17 12.20 -10.34 -1.18
C SER A 17 11.35 -9.22 -0.56
N ILE A 18 11.94 -8.05 -0.31
CA ILE A 18 11.21 -6.90 0.24
C ILE A 18 10.06 -6.50 -0.69
N VAL A 19 10.34 -6.30 -1.98
CA VAL A 19 9.33 -5.84 -2.94
C VAL A 19 8.19 -6.86 -3.08
N VAL A 20 8.52 -8.15 -3.24
CA VAL A 20 7.52 -9.21 -3.41
C VAL A 20 6.68 -9.38 -2.15
N LEU A 21 7.32 -9.50 -0.97
CA LEU A 21 6.60 -9.64 0.30
C LEU A 21 5.75 -8.41 0.61
N SER A 22 6.26 -7.21 0.35
CA SER A 22 5.50 -5.97 0.57
C SER A 22 4.34 -5.85 -0.39
N THR A 23 4.51 -6.23 -1.66
CA THR A 23 3.43 -6.19 -2.66
C THR A 23 2.36 -7.24 -2.34
N ALA A 24 2.76 -8.45 -1.95
CA ALA A 24 1.83 -9.50 -1.53
C ALA A 24 1.02 -9.07 -0.30
N PHE A 25 1.69 -8.53 0.73
CA PHE A 25 1.03 -8.03 1.92
C PHE A 25 0.13 -6.82 1.61
N SER A 26 0.59 -5.90 0.76
CA SER A 26 -0.16 -4.73 0.33
C SER A 26 -1.46 -5.13 -0.37
N ILE A 27 -1.40 -6.01 -1.36
CA ILE A 27 -2.56 -6.52 -2.07
C ILE A 27 -3.50 -7.23 -1.08
N LEU A 28 -2.98 -8.08 -0.21
CA LEU A 28 -3.79 -8.79 0.80
C LEU A 28 -4.52 -7.81 1.72
N SER A 29 -3.82 -6.83 2.28
CA SER A 29 -4.39 -5.82 3.19
C SER A 29 -5.45 -4.96 2.50
N ILE A 30 -5.22 -4.59 1.24
CA ILE A 30 -6.19 -3.83 0.43
C ILE A 30 -7.44 -4.68 0.16
N VAL A 31 -7.28 -5.94 -0.27
CA VAL A 31 -8.40 -6.85 -0.55
C VAL A 31 -9.24 -7.09 0.72
N ILE A 32 -8.60 -7.36 1.86
CA ILE A 32 -9.29 -7.50 3.15
C ILE A 32 -10.04 -6.21 3.48
N GLY A 33 -9.42 -5.05 3.31
CA GLY A 33 -10.06 -3.76 3.56
C GLY A 33 -11.30 -3.53 2.71
N PHE A 34 -11.25 -3.90 1.42
CA PHE A 34 -12.41 -3.85 0.53
C PHE A 34 -13.52 -4.82 0.96
N ILE A 35 -13.18 -6.05 1.36
CA ILE A 35 -14.17 -7.02 1.84
C ILE A 35 -14.89 -6.51 3.10
N LEU A 36 -14.15 -5.95 4.05
CA LEU A 36 -14.72 -5.37 5.28
C LEU A 36 -15.62 -4.17 4.95
N LEU A 37 -15.18 -3.29 4.05
CA LEU A 37 -15.96 -2.14 3.63
C LEU A 37 -17.23 -2.54 2.86
N ASP A 38 -17.16 -3.57 2.01
CA ASP A 38 -18.32 -4.13 1.29
C ASP A 38 -19.34 -4.72 2.27
N THR A 39 -18.85 -5.42 3.31
CA THR A 39 -19.68 -6.00 4.37
C THR A 39 -20.35 -4.91 5.21
N ALA A 40 -19.61 -3.86 5.58
CA ALA A 40 -20.13 -2.75 6.39
C ALA A 40 -21.19 -1.93 5.65
N THR A 41 -21.14 -1.88 4.32
CA THR A 41 -22.01 -1.04 3.50
C THR A 41 -23.07 -1.81 2.71
N GLN A 42 -23.03 -3.15 2.73
CA GLN A 42 -23.80 -4.03 1.84
C GLN A 42 -23.77 -3.52 0.40
N ARG A 43 -22.56 -3.34 -0.13
CA ARG A 43 -22.32 -2.81 -1.49
C ARG A 43 -22.97 -1.45 -1.75
N ALA A 44 -22.88 -0.53 -0.78
CA ALA A 44 -23.47 0.80 -0.84
C ALA A 44 -25.01 0.84 -1.02
N THR A 45 -25.71 -0.27 -0.76
CA THR A 45 -27.18 -0.34 -0.86
C THR A 45 -27.85 -0.09 0.49
N SER A 46 -27.08 -0.10 1.59
CA SER A 46 -27.62 0.04 2.93
C SER A 46 -27.94 1.50 3.30
N PRO A 47 -29.05 1.77 4.01
CA PRO A 47 -29.31 3.08 4.59
C PRO A 47 -28.19 3.46 5.58
N LEU A 48 -27.86 4.76 5.67
CA LEU A 48 -26.79 5.25 6.57
C LEU A 48 -26.96 4.81 8.04
N SER A 49 -28.18 4.53 8.48
CA SER A 49 -28.49 4.05 9.83
C SER A 49 -28.11 2.58 10.09
N GLN A 50 -27.85 1.79 9.06
CA GLN A 50 -27.47 0.36 9.16
C GLN A 50 -25.98 0.11 8.92
N ILE A 51 -25.23 1.14 8.51
CA ILE A 51 -23.79 1.04 8.31
C ILE A 51 -23.11 0.87 9.67
N ASP A 52 -22.26 -0.14 9.80
CA ASP A 52 -21.37 -0.26 10.95
C ASP A 52 -20.14 0.66 10.75
N PRO A 53 -20.06 1.80 11.46
CA PRO A 53 -18.99 2.76 11.25
C PRO A 53 -17.63 2.22 11.71
N LEU A 54 -17.60 1.32 12.69
CA LEU A 54 -16.35 0.74 13.18
C LEU A 54 -15.78 -0.22 12.14
N LEU A 55 -16.63 -1.08 11.57
CA LEU A 55 -16.21 -2.01 10.52
C LEU A 55 -15.73 -1.28 9.26
N ALA A 56 -16.44 -0.22 8.87
CA ALA A 56 -16.04 0.64 7.75
C ALA A 56 -14.69 1.32 8.00
N LEU A 57 -14.46 1.82 9.22
CA LEU A 57 -13.19 2.44 9.60
C LEU A 57 -12.02 1.44 9.59
N VAL A 58 -12.24 0.21 10.06
CA VAL A 58 -11.23 -0.86 10.00
C VAL A 58 -10.92 -1.21 8.54
N GLY A 59 -11.95 -1.37 7.69
CA GLY A 59 -11.78 -1.62 6.26
C GLY A 59 -10.94 -0.55 5.58
N LEU A 60 -11.28 0.73 5.80
CA LEU A 60 -10.54 1.86 5.24
C LEU A 60 -9.09 1.94 5.75
N SER A 61 -8.89 1.68 7.05
CA SER A 61 -7.56 1.66 7.66
C SER A 61 -6.69 0.56 7.04
N SER A 62 -7.26 -0.62 6.77
CA SER A 62 -6.56 -1.74 6.13
C SER A 62 -6.08 -1.39 4.70
N ILE A 63 -6.87 -0.63 3.94
CA ILE A 63 -6.48 -0.12 2.61
C ILE A 63 -5.32 0.88 2.75
N GLY A 64 -5.41 1.79 3.71
CA GLY A 64 -4.35 2.74 4.00
C GLY A 64 -3.03 2.05 4.36
N ILE A 65 -3.09 1.03 5.22
CA ILE A 65 -1.92 0.21 5.60
C ILE A 65 -1.28 -0.44 4.37
N GLY A 66 -2.07 -1.10 3.51
CA GLY A 66 -1.54 -1.74 2.31
C GLY A 66 -0.87 -0.74 1.36
N THR A 67 -1.44 0.47 1.24
CA THR A 67 -0.86 1.57 0.46
C THR A 67 0.49 2.02 1.03
N VAL A 68 0.57 2.20 2.35
CA VAL A 68 1.81 2.59 3.04
C VAL A 68 2.89 1.52 2.89
N VAL A 69 2.53 0.24 3.03
CA VAL A 69 3.47 -0.89 2.86
C VAL A 69 4.03 -0.93 1.45
N TYR A 70 3.18 -0.74 0.42
CA TYR A 70 3.66 -0.66 -0.96
C TYR A 70 4.58 0.56 -1.17
N ALA A 71 4.17 1.73 -0.70
CA ALA A 71 4.98 2.95 -0.80
C ALA A 71 6.34 2.82 -0.11
N PHE A 72 6.42 2.03 0.97
CA PHE A 72 7.68 1.76 1.68
C PHE A 72 8.73 1.08 0.81
N THR A 73 8.32 0.29 -0.20
CA THR A 73 9.25 -0.36 -1.14
C THR A 73 10.12 0.63 -1.91
N SER A 74 9.60 1.84 -2.19
CA SER A 74 10.34 2.91 -2.89
C SER A 74 11.59 3.39 -2.16
N ARG A 75 11.72 3.08 -0.86
CA ARG A 75 12.88 3.41 -0.04
C ARG A 75 14.10 2.56 -0.38
N PHE A 76 13.90 1.38 -0.96
CA PHE A 76 14.98 0.43 -1.20
C PHE A 76 15.48 0.51 -2.64
N LYS A 77 16.80 0.46 -2.81
CA LYS A 77 17.46 0.40 -4.12
C LYS A 77 18.58 -0.63 -4.12
N THR A 78 18.91 -1.15 -5.29
CA THR A 78 20.11 -1.98 -5.49
C THR A 78 21.28 -1.15 -5.97
N GLN A 79 22.51 -1.65 -5.79
CA GLN A 79 23.71 -0.98 -6.29
C GLN A 79 23.63 -0.82 -7.82
N GLY A 80 23.79 0.41 -8.32
CA GLY A 80 23.74 0.71 -9.77
C GLY A 80 22.35 1.02 -10.33
N MET A 81 21.31 1.10 -9.52
CA MET A 81 19.95 1.44 -9.97
C MET A 81 19.79 2.95 -10.18
N THR A 82 20.00 3.44 -11.41
CA THR A 82 19.64 4.81 -11.82
C THR A 82 18.12 4.91 -12.02
N ILE A 83 17.45 5.74 -11.22
CA ILE A 83 16.04 6.09 -11.47
C ILE A 83 16.04 7.03 -12.67
N THR A 84 15.90 6.49 -13.89
CA THR A 84 15.61 7.31 -15.07
C THR A 84 14.18 7.80 -14.93
N LYS A 85 13.99 8.97 -14.32
CA LYS A 85 12.73 9.70 -14.47
C LYS A 85 12.67 10.05 -15.95
N GLY A 86 11.72 9.46 -16.68
CA GLY A 86 11.50 9.78 -18.09
C GLY A 86 11.38 11.28 -18.25
N LYS A 87 12.40 11.90 -18.84
CA LYS A 87 12.20 13.14 -19.57
C LYS A 87 11.50 12.69 -20.85
N GLU A 88 10.20 12.92 -20.92
CA GLU A 88 9.55 13.07 -22.22
C GLU A 88 10.02 14.44 -22.74
N ASP A 89 10.88 14.43 -23.76
CA ASP A 89 11.23 15.59 -24.57
C ASP A 89 10.13 15.84 -25.61
#